data_AF-A0A9P1AV58-F1
#
_entry.id   AF-A0A9P1AV58-F1
#
_cell.length_a   1.000
_cell.length_b   1.000
_cell.length_c   1.000
_cell.angle_alpha   90.00
_cell.angle_beta   90.00
_cell.angle_gamma   90.00
#
_symmetry.space_group_name_H-M   'P 1'
#
loop_
_entity.id
_entity.type
_entity.pdbx_description
1 polymer ?
#
loop_
_entity_poly.entity_id
_entity_poly.type
_entity_poly.pdbx_seq_one_letter_code
_entity_poly.pdbx_strand_id
1 'polypeptide(L)'
;MRVVLQRVTRAAVTVGDVAVGSIGRGLCVLVGIHRDDTEEDMKYVIRKILNLRVFPASEQKPWDKSVVDLDLEVLSVSQFTLYGQFKGNKLDFHTAMAPAEASKFYAQFLEALKTAYKPEKIQDGKFAAMMSVDIVNDGPVTMVFERLQSELHEAIEGVNRYNPENVSDLAACVQAMVTENKYDKDIVLTILKLYQLNPEKYDEIVVRQVLLKTLMVLPSSDFALAKCLIDTNRLGSSELRRIFDLGAVLESCNFAVFWRLVKGTYKPTTSVSEQFKFPQEIAKMIKPMVGFEEAIKQYVCRVINVTFQNIEKPLLSRLLGGASDNEVNALAKKFGWEAKENGKVFFVANHDATIKTRNIDEKIQFGHVADLLTTIQTPLTL
;
A
#
# COMPACT_ATOMS: atom_id res chain seq x y z
N MET A 1 4.03 13.72 7.77
CA MET A 1 3.90 15.03 7.09
C MET A 1 4.11 14.83 5.60
N ARG A 2 3.27 15.43 4.73
CA ARG A 2 3.31 15.29 3.27
C ARG A 2 3.58 16.63 2.61
N VAL A 3 4.44 16.63 1.60
CA VAL A 3 4.84 17.84 0.88
C VAL A 3 4.71 17.65 -0.62
N VAL A 4 4.18 18.67 -1.30
CA VAL A 4 4.35 18.86 -2.74
C VAL A 4 5.31 20.03 -2.95
N LEU A 5 6.48 19.74 -3.50
CA LEU A 5 7.54 20.69 -3.76
C LEU A 5 7.62 20.95 -5.27
N GLN A 6 7.56 22.20 -5.67
CA GLN A 6 7.63 22.62 -7.06
C GLN A 6 8.80 23.58 -7.25
N ARG A 7 9.63 23.32 -8.27
CA ARG A 7 10.66 24.27 -8.68
C ARG A 7 9.99 25.41 -9.42
N VAL A 8 10.35 26.65 -9.10
CA VAL A 8 9.68 27.82 -9.69
C VAL A 8 10.67 28.86 -10.19
N THR A 9 10.30 29.55 -11.27
CA THR A 9 10.98 30.79 -11.68
C THR A 9 10.50 31.98 -10.86
N ARG A 10 9.25 31.92 -10.39
CA ARG A 10 8.63 32.83 -9.41
C ARG A 10 7.38 32.17 -8.81
N ALA A 11 7.04 32.55 -7.60
CA ALA A 11 5.75 32.22 -6.99
C ALA A 11 5.26 33.35 -6.08
N ALA A 12 3.95 33.50 -5.95
CA ALA A 12 3.35 34.52 -5.09
C ALA A 12 2.05 34.04 -4.46
N VAL A 13 1.70 34.64 -3.33
CA VAL A 13 0.43 34.41 -2.63
C VAL A 13 -0.29 35.74 -2.48
N THR A 14 -1.55 35.77 -2.87
CA THR A 14 -2.45 36.89 -2.67
C THR A 14 -3.66 36.48 -1.82
N VAL A 15 -4.16 37.41 -1.02
CA VAL A 15 -5.42 37.28 -0.27
C VAL A 15 -6.32 38.44 -0.71
N GLY A 16 -7.34 38.11 -1.50
CA GLY A 16 -8.03 39.14 -2.30
C GLY A 16 -7.04 39.75 -3.29
N ASP A 17 -6.92 41.08 -3.28
CA ASP A 17 -6.03 41.82 -4.17
C ASP A 17 -4.67 42.19 -3.52
N VAL A 18 -4.39 41.71 -2.30
CA VAL A 18 -3.19 42.06 -1.55
C VAL A 18 -2.18 40.91 -1.60
N ALA A 19 -0.97 41.20 -2.08
CA ALA A 19 0.16 40.27 -2.02
C ALA A 19 0.63 40.11 -0.57
N VAL A 20 0.64 38.87 -0.08
CA VAL A 20 1.07 38.53 1.30
C VAL A 20 2.44 37.87 1.35
N GLY A 21 2.91 37.30 0.23
CA GLY A 21 4.24 36.73 0.09
C GLY A 21 4.59 36.52 -1.37
N SER A 22 5.87 36.69 -1.73
CA SER A 22 6.35 36.47 -3.10
C SER A 22 7.81 36.10 -3.11
N ILE A 23 8.18 35.19 -4.01
CA ILE A 23 9.55 34.77 -4.27
C ILE A 23 9.86 34.85 -5.76
N GLY A 24 11.12 35.09 -6.07
CA GLY A 24 11.72 34.86 -7.37
C GLY A 24 12.03 33.38 -7.59
N ARG A 25 13.20 33.10 -8.16
CA ARG A 25 13.62 31.73 -8.46
C ARG A 25 13.81 30.95 -7.16
N GLY A 26 13.24 29.76 -7.09
CA GLY A 26 13.26 28.99 -5.85
C GLY A 26 12.30 27.81 -5.82
N LEU A 27 11.70 27.57 -4.66
CA LEU A 27 10.77 26.48 -4.41
C LEU A 27 9.43 27.00 -3.90
N CYS A 28 8.32 26.53 -4.48
CA CYS A 28 7.01 26.63 -3.87
C CYS A 28 6.68 25.28 -3.20
N VAL A 29 6.34 25.31 -1.92
CA VAL A 29 6.15 24.12 -1.08
C VAL A 29 4.76 24.14 -0.47
N LEU A 30 3.93 23.18 -0.88
CA LEU A 30 2.63 22.93 -0.26
C LEU A 30 2.80 21.90 0.84
N VAL A 31 2.48 22.28 2.08
CA VAL A 31 2.73 21.48 3.29
C VAL A 31 1.42 20.96 3.87
N GLY A 32 1.23 19.65 3.83
CA GLY A 32 0.13 18.95 4.49
C GLY A 32 0.59 18.37 5.83
N ILE A 33 -0.17 18.66 6.88
CA ILE A 33 0.08 18.15 8.24
C ILE A 33 -0.96 17.08 8.60
N HIS A 34 -0.50 15.87 8.93
CA HIS A 34 -1.31 14.75 9.39
C HIS A 34 -1.62 14.93 10.87
N ARG A 35 -2.75 14.41 11.36
CA ARG A 35 -3.13 14.50 12.79
C ARG A 35 -2.10 13.87 13.75
N ASP A 36 -1.31 12.93 13.25
CA ASP A 36 -0.31 12.17 14.00
C ASP A 36 1.14 12.67 13.76
N ASP A 37 1.32 13.79 13.05
CA ASP A 37 2.64 14.36 12.79
C ASP A 37 3.31 14.91 14.06
N THR A 38 4.61 14.66 14.18
CA THR A 38 5.44 15.02 15.34
C THR A 38 6.52 16.04 15.00
N GLU A 39 7.18 16.61 16.03
CA GLU A 39 8.30 17.53 15.84
C GLU A 39 9.44 16.91 15.02
N GLU A 40 9.66 15.60 15.17
CA GLU A 40 10.64 14.92 14.35
C GLU A 40 10.24 14.97 12.88
N ASP A 41 8.96 14.74 12.56
CA ASP A 41 8.48 14.77 11.18
C ASP A 41 8.78 16.08 10.48
N MET A 42 8.51 17.16 11.18
CA MET A 42 8.87 18.51 10.77
C MET A 42 10.37 18.63 10.48
N LYS A 43 11.24 18.20 11.40
CA LYS A 43 12.71 18.26 11.22
C LYS A 43 13.18 17.49 9.98
N TYR A 44 12.62 16.31 9.74
CA TYR A 44 12.95 15.50 8.55
C TYR A 44 12.54 16.22 7.26
N VAL A 45 11.29 16.69 7.21
CA VAL A 45 10.76 17.38 6.02
C VAL A 45 11.54 18.65 5.71
N ILE A 46 11.88 19.45 6.72
CA ILE A 46 12.69 20.67 6.55
C ILE A 46 14.06 20.32 5.95
N ARG A 47 14.77 19.33 6.51
CA ARG A 47 16.05 18.87 5.94
C ARG A 47 15.89 18.43 4.49
N LYS A 48 14.81 17.71 4.17
CA LYS A 48 14.57 17.22 2.81
C LYS A 48 14.28 18.36 1.84
N ILE A 49 13.44 19.34 2.20
CA ILE A 49 13.17 20.54 1.39
C ILE A 49 14.47 21.28 1.07
N LEU A 50 15.29 21.55 2.08
CA LEU A 50 16.49 22.38 1.93
C LEU A 50 17.60 21.71 1.15
N ASN A 51 17.72 20.37 1.23
CA ASN A 51 18.83 19.63 0.61
C ASN A 51 18.45 18.93 -0.70
N LEU A 52 17.19 18.96 -1.12
CA LEU A 52 16.77 18.26 -2.34
C LEU A 52 17.41 18.88 -3.58
N ARG A 53 18.14 18.05 -4.35
CA ARG A 53 18.90 18.45 -5.53
C ARG A 53 18.03 18.55 -6.78
N VAL A 54 17.19 19.58 -6.85
CA VAL A 54 16.24 19.80 -7.96
C VAL A 54 16.71 20.83 -9.00
N PHE A 55 17.84 21.48 -8.76
CA PHE A 55 18.39 22.48 -9.68
C PHE A 55 19.58 21.94 -10.47
N PRO A 56 19.75 22.37 -11.73
CA PRO A 56 20.88 21.98 -12.54
C PRO A 56 22.15 22.72 -12.10
N ALA A 57 23.31 22.03 -12.13
CA ALA A 57 24.62 22.68 -12.08
C ALA A 57 25.14 23.02 -13.49
N SER A 58 24.69 22.28 -14.51
CA SER A 58 24.97 22.44 -15.94
C SER A 58 23.95 21.61 -16.73
N GLU A 59 23.92 21.72 -18.05
CA GLU A 59 23.04 20.89 -18.89
C GLU A 59 23.29 19.39 -18.71
N GLN A 60 24.52 18.98 -18.41
CA GLN A 60 24.90 17.59 -18.20
C GLN A 60 24.59 17.09 -16.77
N LYS A 61 24.24 18.00 -15.84
CA LYS A 61 23.92 17.68 -14.44
C LYS A 61 22.62 18.35 -14.02
N PRO A 62 21.46 17.85 -14.50
CA PRO A 62 20.15 18.46 -14.25
C PRO A 62 19.66 18.37 -12.79
N TRP A 63 20.22 17.48 -11.98
CA TRP A 63 19.79 17.15 -10.62
C TRP A 63 20.96 17.20 -9.63
N ASP A 64 21.54 18.38 -9.39
CA ASP A 64 22.80 18.46 -8.64
C ASP A 64 22.80 19.49 -7.50
N LYS A 65 22.00 20.55 -7.60
CA LYS A 65 22.00 21.65 -6.64
C LYS A 65 20.68 21.75 -5.90
N SER A 66 20.77 22.05 -4.62
CA SER A 66 19.64 22.35 -3.75
C SER A 66 19.27 23.84 -3.78
N VAL A 67 18.17 24.20 -3.13
CA VAL A 67 17.78 25.61 -2.94
C VAL A 67 18.84 26.38 -2.13
N VAL A 68 19.46 25.69 -1.15
CA VAL A 68 20.51 26.26 -0.31
C VAL A 68 21.81 26.46 -1.10
N ASP A 69 22.19 25.49 -1.94
CA ASP A 69 23.43 25.57 -2.74
C ASP A 69 23.46 26.76 -3.70
N LEU A 70 22.28 27.23 -4.13
CA LEU A 70 22.11 28.34 -5.06
C LEU A 70 21.62 29.63 -4.39
N ASP A 71 21.51 29.63 -3.07
CA ASP A 71 20.99 30.74 -2.27
C ASP A 71 19.62 31.28 -2.73
N LEU A 72 18.71 30.37 -3.06
CA LEU A 72 17.39 30.66 -3.62
C LEU A 72 16.30 30.75 -2.55
N GLU A 73 15.10 31.14 -2.95
CA GLU A 73 13.99 31.42 -2.02
C GLU A 73 13.02 30.23 -1.88
N VAL A 74 12.27 30.20 -0.78
CA VAL A 74 11.23 29.21 -0.53
C VAL A 74 9.95 29.90 -0.12
N LEU A 75 8.86 29.60 -0.82
CA LEU A 75 7.50 29.97 -0.45
C LEU A 75 6.80 28.74 0.13
N SER A 76 6.51 28.75 1.42
CA SER A 76 5.78 27.68 2.10
C SER A 76 4.30 28.07 2.25
N VAL A 77 3.40 27.17 1.91
CA VAL A 77 1.95 27.36 2.06
C VAL A 77 1.32 26.11 2.68
N SER A 78 0.50 26.29 3.72
CA SER A 78 -0.24 25.17 4.34
C SER A 78 -1.33 24.65 3.40
N GLN A 79 -1.39 23.33 3.22
CA GLN A 79 -2.29 22.66 2.27
C GLN A 79 -2.85 21.35 2.83
N PHE A 80 -3.89 21.44 3.67
CA PHE A 80 -4.49 20.25 4.31
C PHE A 80 -5.10 19.26 3.28
N THR A 81 -5.51 19.75 2.11
CA THR A 81 -6.13 18.91 1.07
C THR A 81 -5.19 17.87 0.48
N LEU A 82 -3.88 17.96 0.75
CA LEU A 82 -2.93 16.90 0.42
C LEU A 82 -3.26 15.57 1.12
N TYR A 83 -4.06 15.59 2.19
CA TYR A 83 -4.63 14.41 2.85
C TYR A 83 -6.09 14.14 2.49
N GLY A 84 -6.55 14.62 1.34
CA GLY A 84 -7.86 14.25 0.79
C GLY A 84 -7.93 12.78 0.43
N GLN A 85 -8.88 12.06 1.02
CA GLN A 85 -9.27 10.71 0.63
C GLN A 85 -10.59 10.72 -0.13
N PHE A 86 -10.78 9.73 -1.00
CA PHE A 86 -11.96 9.61 -1.83
C PHE A 86 -12.94 8.59 -1.25
N LYS A 87 -14.13 9.05 -0.83
CA LYS A 87 -15.30 8.20 -0.57
C LYS A 87 -16.23 8.31 -1.76
N GLY A 88 -15.97 7.50 -2.79
CA GLY A 88 -16.53 7.72 -4.13
C GLY A 88 -15.96 9.01 -4.72
N ASN A 89 -16.83 9.95 -5.09
CA ASN A 89 -16.43 11.28 -5.59
C ASN A 89 -16.36 12.35 -4.47
N LYS A 90 -16.71 12.00 -3.22
CA LYS A 90 -16.67 12.93 -2.10
C LYS A 90 -15.29 12.93 -1.46
N LEU A 91 -14.74 14.12 -1.25
CA LEU A 91 -13.49 14.31 -0.52
C LEU A 91 -13.74 14.19 0.99
N ASP A 92 -12.86 13.47 1.65
CA ASP A 92 -12.81 13.29 3.10
C ASP A 92 -11.40 13.63 3.62
N PHE A 93 -11.31 14.38 4.71
CA PHE A 93 -10.05 14.93 5.21
C PHE A 93 -9.78 14.54 6.67
N HIS A 94 -10.42 13.47 7.16
CA HIS A 94 -10.34 13.06 8.57
C HIS A 94 -8.92 12.71 9.08
N THR A 95 -7.96 12.50 8.18
CA THR A 95 -6.54 12.25 8.49
C THR A 95 -5.71 13.53 8.63
N ALA A 96 -6.19 14.67 8.12
CA ALA A 96 -5.51 15.94 8.31
C ALA A 96 -5.60 16.41 9.77
N MET A 97 -4.56 17.09 10.26
CA MET A 97 -4.58 17.69 11.59
C MET A 97 -5.70 18.75 11.70
N ALA A 98 -6.36 18.80 12.85
CA ALA A 98 -7.45 19.75 13.08
C ALA A 98 -6.96 21.21 12.97
N PRO A 99 -7.77 22.17 12.48
CA PRO A 99 -7.30 23.53 12.16
C PRO A 99 -6.58 24.27 13.30
N ALA A 100 -7.05 24.13 14.53
CA ALA A 100 -6.47 24.80 15.70
C ALA A 100 -5.08 24.26 16.06
N GLU A 101 -4.87 22.96 15.92
CA GLU A 101 -3.58 22.29 16.14
C GLU A 101 -2.65 22.54 14.96
N ALA A 102 -3.17 22.39 13.73
CA ALA A 102 -2.44 22.60 12.49
C ALA A 102 -1.88 24.04 12.38
N SER A 103 -2.62 25.05 12.85
CA SER A 103 -2.13 26.43 12.88
C SER A 103 -0.90 26.59 13.77
N LYS A 104 -0.90 25.98 14.96
CA LYS A 104 0.24 26.02 15.89
C LYS A 104 1.43 25.24 15.33
N PHE A 105 1.16 24.05 14.81
CA PHE A 105 2.17 23.16 14.24
C PHE A 105 2.82 23.78 13.00
N TYR A 106 2.04 24.39 12.11
CA TYR A 106 2.56 25.06 10.93
C TYR A 106 3.40 26.30 11.28
N ALA A 107 3.01 27.07 12.30
CA ALA A 107 3.83 28.17 12.79
C ALA A 107 5.20 27.68 13.31
N GLN A 108 5.22 26.58 14.07
CA GLN A 108 6.46 25.93 14.51
C GLN A 108 7.31 25.45 13.32
N PHE A 109 6.66 24.85 12.31
CA PHE A 109 7.31 24.43 11.07
C PHE A 109 8.01 25.58 10.35
N LEU A 110 7.33 26.72 10.19
CA LEU A 110 7.91 27.90 9.54
C LEU A 110 9.10 28.47 10.31
N GLU A 111 8.99 28.59 11.63
CA GLU A 111 10.10 29.09 12.45
C GLU A 111 11.30 28.14 12.42
N ALA A 112 11.06 26.83 12.45
CA ALA A 112 12.11 25.84 12.29
C ALA A 112 12.76 25.90 10.89
N LEU A 113 11.96 26.12 9.83
CA LEU A 113 12.46 26.25 8.46
C LEU A 113 13.31 27.52 8.29
N LYS A 114 12.88 28.65 8.84
CA LYS A 114 13.65 29.91 8.86
C LYS A 114 14.97 29.74 9.62
N THR A 115 14.92 29.07 10.76
CA THR A 115 16.12 28.80 11.60
C THR A 115 17.12 27.89 10.88
N ALA A 116 16.63 26.89 10.13
CA ALA A 116 17.47 25.93 9.42
C ALA A 116 18.10 26.49 8.12
N TYR A 117 17.63 27.64 7.62
CA TYR A 117 18.17 28.25 6.40
C TYR A 117 18.49 29.74 6.59
N LYS A 118 17.63 30.63 6.12
CA LYS A 118 17.78 32.09 6.20
C LYS A 118 16.39 32.72 6.31
N PRO A 119 16.04 33.40 7.41
CA PRO A 119 14.69 33.93 7.62
C PRO A 119 14.18 34.80 6.47
N GLU A 120 15.04 35.59 5.84
CA GLU A 120 14.72 36.48 4.72
C GLU A 120 14.42 35.75 3.41
N LYS A 121 14.86 34.50 3.26
CA LYS A 121 14.63 33.66 2.06
C LYS A 121 13.36 32.82 2.16
N ILE A 122 12.72 32.79 3.33
CA ILE A 122 11.50 32.01 3.57
C ILE A 122 10.30 32.96 3.60
N GLN A 123 9.40 32.78 2.65
CA GLN A 123 8.11 33.46 2.59
C GLN A 123 7.00 32.51 3.00
N ASP A 124 5.96 33.05 3.61
CA ASP A 124 4.76 32.32 4.01
C ASP A 124 3.54 32.83 3.22
N GLY A 125 2.51 32.00 3.17
CA GLY A 125 1.15 32.45 2.87
C GLY A 125 0.48 33.08 4.09
N LYS A 126 -0.86 33.01 4.12
CA LYS A 126 -1.66 33.40 5.28
C LYS A 126 -2.55 32.24 5.69
N PHE A 127 -2.19 31.57 6.78
CA PHE A 127 -2.93 30.41 7.28
C PHE A 127 -4.42 30.72 7.44
N ALA A 128 -5.28 29.79 7.03
CA ALA A 128 -6.74 29.89 7.08
C ALA A 128 -7.36 31.07 6.30
N ALA A 129 -6.61 31.76 5.45
CA ALA A 129 -7.17 32.71 4.49
C ALA A 129 -7.47 32.01 3.14
N MET A 130 -8.47 32.53 2.42
CA MET A 130 -8.66 32.15 1.02
C MET A 130 -7.55 32.79 0.19
N MET A 131 -6.59 31.98 -0.22
CA MET A 131 -5.41 32.41 -0.96
C MET A 131 -5.54 32.08 -2.44
N SER A 132 -5.02 32.96 -3.29
CA SER A 132 -4.61 32.58 -4.64
C SER A 132 -3.10 32.41 -4.63
N VAL A 133 -2.62 31.25 -5.08
CA VAL A 133 -1.19 30.93 -5.12
C VAL A 133 -0.77 30.84 -6.59
N ASP A 134 0.00 31.82 -7.02
CA ASP A 134 0.57 31.87 -8.36
C ASP A 134 1.86 31.06 -8.37
N ILE A 135 1.91 30.01 -9.20
CA ILE A 135 3.05 29.11 -9.29
C ILE A 135 3.52 29.05 -10.74
N VAL A 136 4.64 29.71 -11.04
CA VAL A 136 5.28 29.61 -12.37
C VAL A 136 6.32 28.50 -12.31
N ASN A 137 5.87 27.28 -12.60
CA ASN A 137 6.67 26.06 -12.48
C ASN A 137 7.81 26.02 -13.52
N ASP A 138 9.02 25.78 -13.05
CA ASP A 138 10.26 25.75 -13.83
C ASP A 138 10.60 24.30 -14.22
N GLY A 139 10.23 23.89 -15.43
CA GLY A 139 10.54 22.55 -15.98
C GLY A 139 9.43 21.94 -16.82
N PRO A 140 8.26 21.57 -16.24
CA PRO A 140 7.93 21.61 -14.82
C PRO A 140 8.62 20.51 -14.01
N VAL A 141 9.03 20.83 -12.78
CA VAL A 141 9.56 19.86 -11.79
C VAL A 141 8.66 19.86 -10.57
N THR A 142 8.16 18.69 -10.19
CA THR A 142 7.29 18.52 -9.02
C THR A 142 7.63 17.23 -8.31
N MET A 143 7.90 17.34 -7.01
CA MET A 143 8.28 16.23 -6.16
C MET A 143 7.24 16.11 -5.04
N VAL A 144 6.83 14.88 -4.75
CA VAL A 144 5.96 14.57 -3.62
C VAL A 144 6.73 13.66 -2.68
N PHE A 145 6.74 14.00 -1.40
CA PHE A 145 7.37 13.15 -0.38
C PHE A 145 6.63 13.25 0.95
N GLU A 146 6.72 12.17 1.71
CA GLU A 146 6.04 12.00 2.99
C GLU A 146 6.93 11.18 3.94
N ARG A 147 6.98 11.57 5.22
CA ARG A 147 7.82 10.86 6.21
C ARG A 147 7.29 9.48 6.59
N LEU A 148 5.99 9.33 6.86
CA LEU A 148 5.40 8.03 7.22
C LEU A 148 5.71 6.93 6.19
N GLN A 149 5.80 7.28 4.90
CA GLN A 149 6.24 6.35 3.85
C GLN A 149 7.76 6.15 3.82
N SER A 150 8.54 7.18 4.14
CA SER A 150 10.01 7.11 4.13
C SER A 150 10.57 6.39 5.35
N GLU A 151 10.02 6.57 6.56
CA GLU A 151 10.40 5.81 7.75
C GLU A 151 10.08 4.33 7.60
N LEU A 152 8.92 4.02 7.03
CA LEU A 152 8.54 2.65 6.74
C LEU A 152 9.53 2.03 5.75
N HIS A 153 9.86 2.74 4.66
CA HIS A 153 10.83 2.27 3.68
C HIS A 153 12.26 2.17 4.24
N GLU A 154 12.74 3.16 5.00
CA GLU A 154 14.06 3.17 5.66
C GLU A 154 14.17 2.13 6.80
N ALA A 155 13.05 1.79 7.46
CA ALA A 155 13.00 0.71 8.46
C ALA A 155 12.99 -0.69 7.83
N ILE A 156 12.53 -0.81 6.57
CA ILE A 156 12.47 -2.07 5.82
C ILE A 156 13.74 -2.29 4.97
N GLU A 157 14.46 -1.22 4.63
CA GLU A 157 15.70 -1.29 3.85
C GLU A 157 16.97 -1.26 4.74
N GLY A 158 17.96 -2.08 4.39
CA GLY A 158 19.27 -2.08 5.04
C GLY A 158 19.33 -2.82 6.40
N VAL A 159 20.15 -2.30 7.32
CA VAL A 159 20.53 -2.96 8.60
C VAL A 159 19.38 -2.92 9.62
N ASN A 160 18.49 -1.93 9.54
CA ASN A 160 17.39 -1.72 10.50
C ASN A 160 16.20 -2.67 10.28
N ARG A 161 16.17 -3.41 9.16
CA ARG A 161 15.15 -4.41 8.84
C ARG A 161 14.95 -5.46 9.94
N TYR A 162 16.01 -5.74 10.70
CA TYR A 162 16.02 -6.77 11.74
C TYR A 162 15.99 -6.19 13.17
N ASN A 163 15.76 -4.88 13.34
CA ASN A 163 15.61 -4.31 14.67
C ASN A 163 14.29 -4.81 15.29
N PRO A 164 14.33 -5.56 16.41
CA PRO A 164 13.11 -6.04 17.05
C PRO A 164 12.23 -4.91 17.61
N GLU A 165 12.74 -3.69 17.79
CA GLU A 165 11.94 -2.53 18.21
C GLU A 165 10.91 -2.12 17.14
N ASN A 166 11.22 -2.33 15.85
CA ASN A 166 10.35 -1.97 14.74
C ASN A 166 9.11 -2.88 14.60
N VAL A 167 9.00 -3.95 15.39
CA VAL A 167 7.85 -4.88 15.34
C VAL A 167 6.53 -4.15 15.59
N SER A 168 6.51 -3.18 16.51
CA SER A 168 5.29 -2.40 16.81
C SER A 168 4.84 -1.56 15.61
N ASP A 169 5.79 -0.89 14.96
CA ASP A 169 5.51 -0.02 13.82
C ASP A 169 5.10 -0.84 12.59
N LEU A 170 5.77 -1.97 12.34
CA LEU A 170 5.40 -2.90 11.28
C LEU A 170 4.01 -3.50 11.51
N ALA A 171 3.65 -3.83 12.76
CA ALA A 171 2.31 -4.31 13.10
C ALA A 171 1.24 -3.24 12.85
N ALA A 172 1.51 -1.98 13.22
CA ALA A 172 0.64 -0.85 12.90
C ALA A 172 0.48 -0.66 11.38
N CYS A 173 1.57 -0.85 10.62
CA CYS A 173 1.53 -0.82 9.16
C CYS A 173 0.71 -1.95 8.56
N VAL A 174 0.78 -3.17 9.10
CA VAL A 174 -0.11 -4.27 8.69
C VAL A 174 -1.58 -3.90 8.95
N GLN A 175 -1.89 -3.32 10.10
CA GLN A 175 -3.25 -2.88 10.41
C GLN A 175 -3.72 -1.77 9.45
N ALA A 176 -2.84 -0.83 9.09
CA ALA A 176 -3.12 0.18 8.08
C ALA A 176 -3.35 -0.44 6.69
N MET A 177 -2.55 -1.45 6.29
CA MET A 177 -2.73 -2.18 5.02
C MET A 177 -4.08 -2.91 4.94
N VAL A 178 -4.60 -3.40 6.07
CA VAL A 178 -5.94 -4.01 6.15
C VAL A 178 -7.03 -2.94 5.95
N THR A 179 -6.87 -1.78 6.58
CA THR A 179 -7.88 -0.71 6.59
C THR A 179 -7.92 0.05 5.26
N GLU A 180 -6.77 0.34 4.68
CA GLU A 180 -6.62 1.11 3.43
C GLU A 180 -6.62 0.24 2.16
N ASN A 181 -6.74 -1.09 2.30
CA ASN A 181 -6.61 -2.06 1.21
C ASN A 181 -5.33 -1.87 0.36
N LYS A 182 -4.20 -1.62 1.02
CA LYS A 182 -2.86 -1.57 0.41
C LYS A 182 -2.12 -2.88 0.61
N TYR A 183 -1.08 -3.13 -0.16
CA TYR A 183 -0.24 -4.31 -0.02
C TYR A 183 1.22 -3.93 -0.25
N ASP A 184 2.08 -4.33 0.68
CA ASP A 184 3.52 -4.20 0.59
C ASP A 184 4.15 -5.55 0.97
N LYS A 185 4.89 -6.13 0.01
CA LYS A 185 5.51 -7.45 0.16
C LYS A 185 6.62 -7.43 1.19
N ASP A 186 7.41 -6.36 1.24
CA ASP A 186 8.58 -6.30 2.08
C ASP A 186 8.20 -6.12 3.54
N ILE A 187 7.17 -5.34 3.85
CA ILE A 187 6.58 -5.28 5.21
C ILE A 187 6.15 -6.67 5.68
N VAL A 188 5.37 -7.34 4.84
CA VAL A 188 4.78 -8.65 5.12
C VAL A 188 5.85 -9.71 5.40
N LEU A 189 6.90 -9.78 4.57
CA LEU A 189 7.96 -10.76 4.77
C LEU A 189 8.87 -10.38 5.94
N THR A 190 9.12 -9.10 6.16
CA THR A 190 9.98 -8.60 7.25
C THR A 190 9.37 -8.88 8.62
N ILE A 191 8.08 -8.62 8.80
CA ILE A 191 7.43 -8.87 10.10
C ILE A 191 7.38 -10.36 10.44
N LEU A 192 7.16 -11.23 9.45
CA LEU A 192 7.22 -12.69 9.65
C LEU A 192 8.63 -13.15 10.01
N LYS A 193 9.66 -12.64 9.34
CA LYS A 193 11.06 -12.89 9.71
C LYS A 193 11.39 -12.41 11.13
N LEU A 194 10.94 -11.22 11.52
CA LEU A 194 11.15 -10.69 12.86
C LEU A 194 10.48 -11.56 13.94
N TYR A 195 9.28 -12.07 13.68
CA TYR A 195 8.61 -13.02 14.58
C TYR A 195 9.26 -14.40 14.65
N GLN A 196 10.00 -14.80 13.61
CA GLN A 196 10.81 -16.01 13.60
C GLN A 196 12.09 -15.82 14.42
N LEU A 197 12.73 -14.65 14.30
CA LEU A 197 13.96 -14.30 15.04
C LEU A 197 13.71 -13.96 16.51
N ASN A 198 12.55 -13.39 16.84
CA ASN A 198 12.19 -12.88 18.17
C ASN A 198 10.86 -13.49 18.63
N PRO A 199 10.87 -14.73 19.16
CA PRO A 199 9.64 -15.44 19.51
C PRO A 199 8.76 -14.74 20.55
N GLU A 200 9.34 -13.93 21.42
CA GLU A 200 8.69 -13.21 22.51
C GLU A 200 7.81 -12.03 22.05
N LYS A 201 8.06 -11.50 20.85
CA LYS A 201 7.27 -10.40 20.27
C LYS A 201 6.15 -10.88 19.34
N TYR A 202 5.93 -12.19 19.25
CA TYR A 202 4.97 -12.78 18.34
C TYR A 202 3.52 -12.37 18.66
N ASP A 203 2.83 -11.89 17.63
CA ASP A 203 1.40 -11.62 17.66
C ASP A 203 0.67 -12.42 16.58
N GLU A 204 -0.16 -13.36 17.02
CA GLU A 204 -0.94 -14.21 16.14
C GLU A 204 -1.98 -13.44 15.33
N ILE A 205 -2.53 -12.35 15.87
CA ILE A 205 -3.53 -11.51 15.18
C ILE A 205 -2.90 -10.87 13.94
N VAL A 206 -1.67 -10.38 14.08
CA VAL A 206 -0.93 -9.75 12.98
C VAL A 206 -0.55 -10.79 11.94
N VAL A 207 -0.05 -11.96 12.34
CA VAL A 207 0.26 -13.06 11.39
C VAL A 207 -0.99 -13.50 10.62
N ARG A 208 -2.13 -13.58 11.30
CA ARG A 208 -3.43 -13.88 10.66
C ARG A 208 -3.76 -12.85 9.58
N GLN A 209 -3.59 -11.57 9.88
CA GLN A 209 -3.83 -10.50 8.91
C GLN A 209 -2.88 -10.58 7.73
N VAL A 210 -1.59 -10.82 7.98
CA VAL A 210 -0.57 -10.99 6.94
C VAL A 210 -0.93 -12.15 6.00
N LEU A 211 -1.28 -13.32 6.53
CA LEU A 211 -1.66 -14.47 5.72
C LEU A 211 -2.90 -14.19 4.86
N LEU A 212 -3.93 -13.54 5.43
CA LEU A 212 -5.11 -13.14 4.65
C LEU A 212 -4.78 -12.12 3.56
N LYS A 213 -3.87 -11.17 3.82
CA LYS A 213 -3.41 -10.20 2.82
C LYS A 213 -2.62 -10.85 1.70
N THR A 214 -1.76 -11.84 2.00
CA THR A 214 -1.05 -12.58 0.95
C THR A 214 -1.99 -13.41 0.06
N LEU A 215 -3.08 -13.95 0.61
CA LEU A 215 -4.13 -14.61 -0.20
C LEU A 215 -4.82 -13.66 -1.18
N MET A 216 -4.92 -12.36 -0.87
CA MET A 216 -5.51 -11.36 -1.77
C MET A 216 -4.64 -11.07 -3.00
N VAL A 217 -3.36 -11.48 -3.00
CA VAL A 217 -2.40 -11.18 -4.07
C VAL A 217 -2.12 -12.39 -4.96
N LEU A 218 -2.87 -13.49 -4.78
CA LEU A 218 -2.81 -14.64 -5.69
C LEU A 218 -2.98 -14.21 -7.17
N PRO A 219 -2.19 -14.75 -8.11
CA PRO A 219 -1.35 -15.95 -8.03
C PRO A 219 0.12 -15.72 -7.60
N SER A 220 0.43 -14.60 -6.92
CA SER A 220 1.79 -14.39 -6.41
C SER A 220 2.16 -15.45 -5.37
N SER A 221 3.40 -15.93 -5.39
CA SER A 221 3.92 -16.94 -4.45
C SER A 221 4.07 -16.46 -3.00
N ASP A 222 3.58 -15.26 -2.68
CA ASP A 222 3.78 -14.59 -1.39
C ASP A 222 3.09 -15.36 -0.25
N PHE A 223 1.94 -15.99 -0.51
CA PHE A 223 1.28 -16.86 0.48
C PHE A 223 2.13 -18.08 0.81
N ALA A 224 2.75 -18.70 -0.20
CA ALA A 224 3.63 -19.83 0.00
C ALA A 224 4.92 -19.45 0.73
N LEU A 225 5.51 -18.29 0.41
CA LEU A 225 6.65 -17.74 1.15
C LEU A 225 6.30 -17.43 2.62
N ALA A 226 5.13 -16.82 2.86
CA ALA A 226 4.65 -16.55 4.21
C ALA A 226 4.44 -17.83 5.02
N LYS A 227 3.91 -18.90 4.41
CA LYS A 227 3.80 -20.24 5.03
C LYS A 227 5.17 -20.77 5.47
N CYS A 228 6.21 -20.59 4.66
CA CYS A 228 7.57 -21.06 4.98
C CYS A 228 8.25 -20.30 6.13
N LEU A 229 7.84 -19.05 6.39
CA LEU A 229 8.42 -18.22 7.45
C LEU A 229 7.76 -18.43 8.83
N ILE A 230 6.67 -19.18 8.90
CA ILE A 230 5.99 -19.49 10.15
C ILE A 230 6.64 -20.71 10.80
N ASP A 231 7.03 -20.58 12.07
CA ASP A 231 7.66 -21.67 12.81
C ASP A 231 6.73 -22.88 12.98
N THR A 232 7.31 -24.08 12.86
CA THR A 232 6.64 -25.39 12.94
C THR A 232 5.87 -25.57 14.24
N ASN A 233 6.37 -25.00 15.34
CA ASN A 233 5.73 -25.05 16.65
C ASN A 233 4.39 -24.30 16.69
N ARG A 234 4.19 -23.33 15.80
CA ARG A 234 3.01 -22.45 15.73
C ARG A 234 1.94 -22.97 14.76
N LEU A 235 2.28 -23.98 13.94
CA LEU A 235 1.35 -24.66 13.03
C LEU A 235 0.22 -25.42 13.75
N GLY A 236 0.34 -25.62 15.06
CA GLY A 236 -0.70 -26.21 15.90
C GLY A 236 -1.87 -25.27 16.21
N SER A 237 -1.77 -23.96 15.91
CA SER A 237 -2.89 -23.05 16.11
C SER A 237 -4.07 -23.41 15.21
N SER A 238 -5.25 -23.54 15.84
CA SER A 238 -6.49 -23.80 15.11
C SER A 238 -6.90 -22.63 14.20
N GLU A 239 -6.47 -21.40 14.47
CA GLU A 239 -6.80 -20.24 13.63
C GLU A 239 -5.92 -20.20 12.37
N LEU A 240 -4.60 -20.36 12.53
CA LEU A 240 -3.67 -20.42 11.40
C LEU A 240 -3.99 -21.60 10.49
N ARG A 241 -4.32 -22.75 11.08
CA ARG A 241 -4.71 -23.94 10.32
C ARG A 241 -5.90 -23.70 9.41
N ARG A 242 -6.92 -22.97 9.90
CA ARG A 242 -8.09 -22.61 9.08
C ARG A 242 -7.70 -21.74 7.88
N ILE A 243 -6.73 -20.83 8.03
CA ILE A 243 -6.25 -20.01 6.91
C ILE A 243 -5.44 -20.84 5.92
N PHE A 244 -4.61 -21.76 6.39
CA PHE A 244 -3.88 -22.67 5.50
C PHE A 244 -4.83 -23.57 4.72
N ASP A 245 -5.85 -24.13 5.38
CA ASP A 245 -6.86 -24.95 4.71
C ASP A 245 -7.68 -24.09 3.71
N LEU A 246 -7.97 -22.82 4.04
CA LEU A 246 -8.60 -21.86 3.12
C LEU A 246 -7.72 -21.59 1.88
N GLY A 247 -6.42 -21.39 2.10
CA GLY A 247 -5.43 -21.23 1.03
C GLY A 247 -5.36 -22.48 0.14
N ALA A 248 -5.35 -23.68 0.73
CA ALA A 248 -5.35 -24.93 -0.02
C ALA A 248 -6.61 -25.11 -0.90
N VAL A 249 -7.78 -24.63 -0.44
CA VAL A 249 -9.01 -24.61 -1.25
C VAL A 249 -8.87 -23.65 -2.45
N LEU A 250 -8.21 -22.51 -2.28
CA LEU A 250 -7.93 -21.57 -3.37
C LEU A 250 -6.86 -22.08 -4.35
N GLU A 251 -5.82 -22.73 -3.83
CA GLU A 251 -4.75 -23.38 -4.61
C GLU A 251 -5.32 -24.54 -5.46
N SER A 252 -6.18 -25.36 -4.87
CA SER A 252 -6.91 -26.43 -5.58
C SER A 252 -8.05 -25.92 -6.49
N CYS A 253 -8.21 -24.59 -6.61
CA CYS A 253 -9.22 -23.93 -7.43
C CYS A 253 -10.67 -24.35 -7.11
N ASN A 254 -10.95 -24.82 -5.89
CA ASN A 254 -12.29 -25.20 -5.45
C ASN A 254 -13.07 -23.99 -4.93
N PHE A 255 -13.35 -23.04 -5.83
CA PHE A 255 -13.99 -21.77 -5.49
C PHE A 255 -15.40 -21.94 -4.91
N ALA A 256 -16.14 -22.98 -5.32
CA ALA A 256 -17.49 -23.24 -4.82
C ALA A 256 -17.52 -23.60 -3.32
N VAL A 257 -16.49 -24.29 -2.82
CA VAL A 257 -16.33 -24.56 -1.38
C VAL A 257 -15.82 -23.32 -0.67
N PHE A 258 -14.85 -22.61 -1.25
CA PHE A 258 -14.34 -21.35 -0.71
C PHE A 258 -15.46 -20.35 -0.41
N TRP A 259 -16.32 -20.05 -1.37
CA TRP A 259 -17.40 -19.08 -1.16
C TRP A 259 -18.42 -19.52 -0.12
N ARG A 260 -18.66 -20.83 0.02
CA ARG A 260 -19.51 -21.37 1.10
C ARG A 260 -18.90 -21.15 2.48
N LEU A 261 -17.58 -21.29 2.60
CA LEU A 261 -16.84 -21.02 3.84
C LEU A 261 -16.87 -19.53 4.20
N VAL A 262 -16.57 -18.66 3.24
CA VAL A 262 -16.57 -17.19 3.46
C VAL A 262 -17.96 -16.68 3.84
N LYS A 263 -19.02 -17.18 3.18
CA LYS A 263 -20.41 -16.80 3.46
C LYS A 263 -21.00 -17.48 4.71
N GLY A 264 -20.24 -18.35 5.39
CA GLY A 264 -20.72 -19.10 6.55
C GLY A 264 -21.86 -20.08 6.25
N THR A 265 -22.07 -20.43 4.97
CA THR A 265 -23.13 -21.36 4.52
C THR A 265 -22.62 -22.80 4.39
N TYR A 266 -21.34 -23.04 4.67
CA TYR A 266 -20.74 -24.36 4.69
C TYR A 266 -21.32 -25.21 5.82
N LYS A 267 -21.78 -26.43 5.47
CA LYS A 267 -22.26 -27.42 6.43
C LYS A 267 -21.18 -28.49 6.60
N PRO A 268 -20.53 -28.56 7.78
CA PRO A 268 -19.52 -29.58 8.02
C PRO A 268 -20.15 -30.98 8.04
N THR A 269 -19.45 -31.93 7.47
CA THR A 269 -19.82 -33.35 7.49
C THR A 269 -19.45 -33.96 8.85
N THR A 270 -20.17 -34.97 9.31
CA THR A 270 -19.90 -35.70 10.56
C THR A 270 -18.66 -36.61 10.52
N SER A 271 -17.84 -36.52 9.46
CA SER A 271 -16.63 -37.33 9.28
C SER A 271 -15.46 -36.80 10.11
N VAL A 272 -14.64 -37.72 10.65
CA VAL A 272 -13.44 -37.40 11.45
C VAL A 272 -12.40 -36.60 10.65
N SER A 273 -12.41 -36.71 9.32
CA SER A 273 -11.56 -35.99 8.37
C SER A 273 -12.07 -34.61 7.95
N GLU A 274 -13.17 -34.11 8.54
CA GLU A 274 -13.71 -32.78 8.21
C GLU A 274 -12.72 -31.68 8.63
N GLN A 275 -12.20 -30.97 7.63
CA GLN A 275 -11.20 -29.92 7.80
C GLN A 275 -11.82 -28.65 8.41
N PHE A 276 -13.09 -28.36 8.12
CA PHE A 276 -13.75 -27.11 8.52
C PHE A 276 -14.82 -27.33 9.59
N LYS A 277 -14.39 -27.74 10.80
CA LYS A 277 -15.30 -28.03 11.93
C LYS A 277 -16.09 -26.80 12.43
N PHE A 278 -15.55 -25.59 12.29
CA PHE A 278 -16.16 -24.33 12.75
C PHE A 278 -16.12 -23.25 11.63
N PRO A 279 -17.01 -23.32 10.62
CA PRO A 279 -16.98 -22.42 9.47
C PRO A 279 -17.32 -20.96 9.81
N GLN A 280 -18.06 -20.71 10.90
CA GLN A 280 -18.46 -19.36 11.31
C GLN A 280 -17.26 -18.47 11.68
N GLU A 281 -16.18 -19.06 12.18
CA GLU A 281 -14.97 -18.32 12.57
C GLU A 281 -14.21 -17.79 11.34
N ILE A 282 -14.27 -18.48 10.20
CA ILE A 282 -13.66 -18.03 8.94
C ILE A 282 -14.31 -16.73 8.47
N ALA A 283 -15.65 -16.68 8.49
CA ALA A 283 -16.39 -15.47 8.12
C ALA A 283 -16.05 -14.29 9.04
N LYS A 284 -15.90 -14.52 10.35
CA LYS A 284 -15.50 -13.49 11.33
C LYS A 284 -14.08 -12.96 11.07
N MET A 285 -13.13 -13.83 10.72
CA MET A 285 -11.75 -13.45 10.43
C MET A 285 -11.61 -12.61 9.15
N ILE A 286 -12.45 -12.88 8.15
CA ILE A 286 -12.41 -12.19 6.85
C ILE A 286 -13.13 -10.84 6.88
N LYS A 287 -14.19 -10.70 7.69
CA LYS A 287 -15.02 -9.48 7.77
C LYS A 287 -14.23 -8.15 7.92
N PRO A 288 -13.12 -8.07 8.68
CA PRO A 288 -12.32 -6.85 8.80
C PRO A 288 -11.50 -6.50 7.54
N MET A 289 -11.33 -7.43 6.61
CA MET A 289 -10.49 -7.25 5.43
C MET A 289 -11.24 -6.51 4.32
N VAL A 290 -10.95 -5.21 4.17
CA VAL A 290 -11.54 -4.38 3.12
C VAL A 290 -11.09 -4.88 1.74
N GLY A 291 -12.04 -5.21 0.86
CA GLY A 291 -11.75 -5.61 -0.52
C GLY A 291 -11.32 -7.06 -0.72
N PHE A 292 -11.41 -7.91 0.31
CA PHE A 292 -11.01 -9.33 0.23
C PHE A 292 -11.75 -10.11 -0.86
N GLU A 293 -13.09 -10.04 -0.89
CA GLU A 293 -13.89 -10.77 -1.89
C GLU A 293 -13.57 -10.34 -3.32
N GLU A 294 -13.38 -9.03 -3.55
CA GLU A 294 -13.06 -8.49 -4.86
C GLU A 294 -11.67 -8.92 -5.34
N ALA A 295 -10.69 -9.00 -4.43
CA ALA A 295 -9.36 -9.51 -4.75
C ALA A 295 -9.42 -10.99 -5.17
N ILE A 296 -10.17 -11.82 -4.44
CA ILE A 296 -10.35 -13.23 -4.80
C ILE A 296 -11.13 -13.39 -6.10
N LYS A 297 -12.21 -12.62 -6.35
CA LYS A 297 -12.91 -12.63 -7.65
C LYS A 297 -11.97 -12.30 -8.81
N GLN A 298 -11.04 -11.36 -8.63
CA GLN A 298 -10.02 -11.06 -9.64
C GLN A 298 -9.07 -12.24 -9.88
N TYR A 299 -8.65 -12.93 -8.81
CA TYR A 299 -7.88 -14.16 -8.93
C TYR A 299 -8.65 -15.25 -9.70
N VAL A 300 -9.93 -15.50 -9.35
CA VAL A 300 -10.80 -16.46 -10.07
C VAL A 300 -10.89 -16.10 -11.55
N CYS A 301 -11.10 -14.81 -11.88
CA CYS A 301 -11.16 -14.36 -13.27
C CYS A 301 -9.83 -14.59 -14.01
N ARG A 302 -8.68 -14.37 -13.36
CA ARG A 302 -7.36 -14.68 -13.94
C ARG A 302 -7.21 -16.18 -14.22
N VAL A 303 -7.63 -17.05 -13.29
CA VAL A 303 -7.61 -18.52 -13.50
C VAL A 303 -8.52 -18.93 -14.65
N ILE A 304 -9.72 -18.37 -14.74
CA ILE A 304 -10.66 -18.64 -15.84
C ILE A 304 -10.05 -18.22 -17.18
N ASN A 305 -9.36 -17.07 -17.21
CA ASN A 305 -8.72 -16.55 -18.41
C ASN A 305 -7.62 -17.47 -18.97
N VAL A 306 -7.06 -18.36 -18.14
CA VAL A 306 -6.05 -19.33 -18.55
C VAL A 306 -6.67 -20.70 -18.87
N THR A 307 -7.75 -21.07 -18.18
CA THR A 307 -8.29 -22.44 -18.22
C THR A 307 -9.45 -22.64 -19.19
N PHE A 308 -10.20 -21.59 -19.56
CA PHE A 308 -11.40 -21.70 -20.40
C PHE A 308 -11.26 -20.97 -21.73
N GLN A 309 -11.75 -21.59 -22.81
CA GLN A 309 -12.02 -20.92 -24.09
C GLN A 309 -13.38 -20.22 -24.08
N ASN A 310 -14.39 -20.94 -23.60
CA ASN A 310 -15.75 -20.49 -23.44
C ASN A 310 -16.25 -20.93 -22.05
N ILE A 311 -17.04 -20.09 -21.40
CA ILE A 311 -17.64 -20.40 -20.11
C ILE A 311 -19.12 -20.00 -20.09
N GLU A 312 -19.96 -20.89 -19.59
CA GLU A 312 -21.39 -20.61 -19.42
C GLU A 312 -21.62 -19.67 -18.23
N LYS A 313 -22.56 -18.73 -18.38
CA LYS A 313 -22.91 -17.75 -17.34
C LYS A 313 -23.30 -18.38 -15.98
N PRO A 314 -24.09 -19.48 -15.91
CA PRO A 314 -24.42 -20.11 -14.63
C PRO A 314 -23.19 -20.68 -13.91
N LEU A 315 -22.26 -21.27 -14.67
CA LEU A 315 -21.00 -21.79 -14.12
C LEU A 315 -20.11 -20.63 -13.64
N LEU A 316 -19.99 -19.56 -14.43
CA LEU A 316 -19.22 -18.37 -14.07
C LEU A 316 -19.78 -17.70 -12.81
N SER A 317 -21.09 -17.50 -12.71
CA SER A 317 -21.74 -16.97 -11.51
C SER A 317 -21.44 -17.85 -10.29
N ARG A 318 -21.51 -19.18 -10.43
CA ARG A 318 -21.18 -20.12 -9.35
C ARG A 318 -19.72 -20.02 -8.90
N LEU A 319 -18.76 -19.90 -9.82
CA LEU A 319 -17.33 -19.76 -9.50
C LEU A 319 -17.01 -18.42 -8.83
N LEU A 320 -17.77 -17.36 -9.16
CA LEU A 320 -17.68 -16.05 -8.53
C LEU A 320 -18.51 -15.91 -7.25
N GLY A 321 -19.03 -17.03 -6.72
CA GLY A 321 -19.74 -17.07 -5.44
C GLY A 321 -21.21 -16.69 -5.53
N GLY A 322 -21.86 -16.83 -6.68
CA GLY A 322 -23.24 -16.40 -6.90
C GLY A 322 -23.34 -14.91 -7.21
N ALA A 323 -22.39 -14.38 -7.98
CA ALA A 323 -22.38 -12.99 -8.43
C ALA A 323 -23.63 -12.69 -9.29
N SER A 324 -24.17 -11.48 -9.14
CA SER A 324 -25.32 -11.02 -9.92
C SER A 324 -24.97 -10.89 -11.41
N ASP A 325 -25.98 -10.93 -12.27
CA ASP A 325 -25.81 -10.78 -13.72
C ASP A 325 -25.05 -9.48 -14.10
N ASN A 326 -25.27 -8.40 -13.34
CA ASN A 326 -24.60 -7.13 -13.53
C ASN A 326 -23.11 -7.19 -13.16
N GLU A 327 -22.77 -7.86 -12.05
CA GLU A 327 -21.37 -8.07 -11.63
C GLU A 327 -20.60 -8.93 -12.63
N VAL A 328 -21.22 -10.01 -13.09
CA VAL A 328 -20.62 -10.91 -14.09
C VAL A 328 -20.33 -10.14 -15.38
N ASN A 329 -21.27 -9.31 -15.85
CA ASN A 329 -21.09 -8.47 -17.04
C ASN A 329 -20.00 -7.41 -16.84
N ALA A 330 -19.92 -6.79 -15.66
CA ALA A 330 -18.88 -5.80 -15.34
C ALA A 330 -17.47 -6.43 -15.31
N LEU A 331 -17.34 -7.61 -14.71
CA LEU A 331 -16.09 -8.38 -14.69
C LEU A 331 -15.71 -8.87 -16.09
N ALA A 332 -16.67 -9.40 -16.86
CA ALA A 332 -16.44 -9.79 -18.24
C ALA A 332 -15.90 -8.63 -19.08
N LYS A 333 -16.48 -7.43 -18.96
CA LYS A 333 -15.98 -6.22 -19.63
C LYS A 333 -14.56 -5.84 -19.17
N LYS A 334 -14.27 -5.95 -17.87
CA LYS A 334 -12.94 -5.65 -17.30
C LYS A 334 -11.85 -6.61 -17.82
N PHE A 335 -12.20 -7.88 -18.04
CA PHE A 335 -11.27 -8.91 -18.53
C PHE A 335 -11.31 -9.10 -20.05
N GLY A 336 -12.14 -8.33 -20.77
CA GLY A 336 -12.22 -8.36 -22.23
C GLY A 336 -12.96 -9.57 -22.80
N TRP A 337 -13.86 -10.19 -22.05
CA TRP A 337 -14.62 -11.37 -22.50
C TRP A 337 -15.82 -10.97 -23.35
N GLU A 338 -16.03 -11.69 -24.45
CA GLU A 338 -17.12 -11.42 -25.40
C GLU A 338 -18.35 -12.26 -25.12
N ALA A 339 -19.52 -11.63 -25.00
CA ALA A 339 -20.77 -12.34 -24.82
C ALA A 339 -21.23 -12.99 -26.13
N LYS A 340 -21.38 -14.32 -26.14
CA LYS A 340 -21.96 -15.14 -27.21
C LYS A 340 -23.34 -15.67 -26.80
N GLU A 341 -24.15 -16.02 -27.79
CA GLU A 341 -25.48 -16.62 -27.61
C GLU A 341 -26.40 -15.83 -26.66
N ASN A 342 -26.65 -14.55 -26.97
CA ASN A 342 -27.47 -13.65 -26.15
C ASN A 342 -26.98 -13.50 -24.69
N GLY A 343 -25.67 -13.64 -24.45
CA GLY A 343 -25.06 -13.49 -23.12
C GLY A 343 -25.17 -14.73 -22.22
N LYS A 344 -25.50 -15.90 -22.79
CA LYS A 344 -25.48 -17.18 -22.05
C LYS A 344 -24.07 -17.75 -21.91
N VAL A 345 -23.19 -17.43 -22.86
CA VAL A 345 -21.80 -17.92 -22.91
C VAL A 345 -20.85 -16.75 -23.07
N PHE A 346 -19.74 -16.75 -22.35
CA PHE A 346 -18.65 -15.81 -22.54
C PHE A 346 -17.49 -16.48 -23.25
N PHE A 347 -17.02 -15.88 -24.33
CA PHE A 347 -15.77 -16.22 -24.96
C PHE A 347 -14.63 -15.48 -24.24
N VAL A 348 -13.65 -16.27 -23.79
CA VAL A 348 -12.60 -15.83 -22.88
C VAL A 348 -11.30 -15.58 -23.65
N ALA A 349 -10.77 -16.61 -24.32
CA ALA A 349 -9.55 -16.51 -25.11
C ALA A 349 -9.45 -17.62 -26.17
N ASN A 350 -8.95 -17.29 -27.37
CA ASN A 350 -8.62 -18.30 -28.37
C ASN A 350 -7.31 -19.01 -27.99
N HIS A 351 -7.31 -20.34 -27.93
CA HIS A 351 -6.15 -21.11 -27.46
C HIS A 351 -5.12 -21.39 -28.56
N ASP A 352 -5.35 -20.97 -29.81
CA ASP A 352 -4.39 -21.14 -30.91
C ASP A 352 -3.06 -20.41 -30.69
N ALA A 353 -3.03 -19.35 -29.87
CA ALA A 353 -1.80 -18.66 -29.45
C ALA A 353 -1.16 -19.26 -28.18
N THR A 354 -1.74 -20.32 -27.60
CA THR A 354 -1.49 -20.80 -26.23
C THR A 354 -0.84 -22.18 -26.16
N ILE A 355 -0.22 -22.66 -27.26
CA ILE A 355 0.68 -23.85 -27.27
C ILE A 355 2.02 -23.55 -26.54
N LYS A 356 2.06 -22.52 -25.69
CA LYS A 356 3.08 -22.36 -24.65
C LYS A 356 2.41 -22.68 -23.33
N THR A 357 2.80 -23.80 -22.72
CA THR A 357 2.36 -24.27 -21.40
C THR A 357 2.43 -23.10 -20.40
N ARG A 358 1.28 -22.48 -20.11
CA ARG A 358 1.19 -21.51 -19.02
C ARG A 358 0.91 -22.32 -17.76
N ASN A 359 1.98 -22.68 -17.05
CA ASN A 359 1.83 -23.33 -15.76
C ASN A 359 1.15 -22.34 -14.81
N ILE A 360 -0.04 -22.69 -14.33
CA ILE A 360 -0.66 -22.07 -13.16
C ILE A 360 -0.02 -22.72 -11.93
N ASP A 361 1.30 -22.64 -11.82
CA ASP A 361 2.04 -23.15 -10.67
C ASP A 361 2.77 -21.98 -10.03
N GLU A 362 2.56 -21.80 -8.73
CA GLU A 362 3.49 -21.09 -7.86
C GLU A 362 4.77 -21.92 -7.73
N LYS A 363 5.58 -21.98 -8.80
CA LYS A 363 6.92 -22.55 -8.69
C LYS A 363 7.79 -21.57 -7.93
N ILE A 364 7.90 -21.81 -6.63
CA ILE A 364 8.96 -21.22 -5.83
C ILE A 364 10.28 -21.78 -6.36
N GLN A 365 11.03 -20.95 -7.08
CA GLN A 365 12.38 -21.30 -7.51
C GLN A 365 13.35 -21.13 -6.34
N PHE A 366 14.44 -21.89 -6.34
CA PHE A 366 15.47 -21.80 -5.29
C PHE A 366 15.93 -20.36 -5.06
N GLY A 367 16.06 -19.53 -6.11
CA GLY A 367 16.42 -18.11 -5.97
C GLY A 367 15.47 -17.31 -5.07
N HIS A 368 14.15 -17.51 -5.19
CA HIS A 368 13.15 -16.80 -4.38
C HIS A 368 13.22 -17.18 -2.89
N VAL A 369 13.72 -18.38 -2.59
CA VAL A 369 13.87 -18.89 -1.22
C VAL A 369 15.27 -18.61 -0.71
N ALA A 370 16.28 -18.64 -1.57
CA ALA A 370 17.67 -18.39 -1.23
C ALA A 370 17.82 -16.99 -0.64
N ASP A 371 17.27 -15.94 -1.27
CA ASP A 371 17.31 -14.57 -0.73
C ASP A 371 16.61 -14.43 0.64
N LEU A 372 15.68 -15.34 0.95
CA LEU A 372 15.03 -15.39 2.25
C LEU A 372 15.84 -16.20 3.29
N LEU A 373 16.52 -17.26 2.86
CA LEU A 373 17.25 -18.22 3.69
C LEU A 373 18.73 -17.90 3.91
N THR A 374 19.40 -17.15 3.04
CA THR A 374 20.85 -16.85 3.12
C THR A 374 21.27 -16.04 4.35
N THR A 375 20.33 -15.67 5.21
CA THR A 375 20.57 -15.06 6.53
C THR A 375 20.58 -16.06 7.69
N ILE A 376 20.33 -17.36 7.46
CA ILE A 376 20.67 -18.39 8.46
C ILE A 376 22.20 -18.43 8.50
N GLN A 377 22.76 -17.84 9.56
CA GLN A 377 24.19 -17.80 9.85
C GLN A 377 24.88 -19.09 9.41
N THR A 378 25.94 -18.95 8.62
CA THR A 378 27.06 -19.88 8.62
C THR A 378 27.28 -20.36 10.06
N PRO A 379 27.34 -21.69 10.32
CA PRO A 379 27.65 -22.16 11.65
C PRO A 379 28.98 -21.53 12.04
N LEU A 380 28.99 -20.81 13.17
CA LEU A 380 30.21 -20.35 13.83
C LEU A 380 31.08 -21.60 14.06
N THR A 381 32.03 -21.83 13.16
CA THR A 381 33.12 -22.76 13.40
C THR A 381 34.01 -22.14 14.47
N LEU A 382 34.03 -22.80 15.63
CA LEU A 382 34.95 -22.59 16.75
C LEU A 382 36.42 -22.62 16.32
#